data_AF-A0A8H7WNF4-F1
#
_entry.id   AF-A0A8H7WNF4-F1
#
_cell.length_a   1.000
_cell.length_b   1.000
_cell.length_c   1.000
_cell.angle_alpha   90.00
_cell.angle_beta   90.00
_cell.angle_gamma   90.00
#
_symmetry.space_group_name_H-M   'P 1'
#
loop_
_entity.id
_entity.type
_entity.pdbx_description
1 polymer ?
#
loop_
_entity_poly.entity_id
_entity_poly.type
_entity_poly.pdbx_seq_one_letter_code
_entity_poly.pdbx_strand_id
1 'polypeptide(L)'
;MHLPAAPAFRALRVASPNDILRIGIVAACGFRYSPLFSWERPYHKQYLADTLLSYRLEFSEAIKNPENIVLVAVDQYDPDEGQKSETIILPDNGFQPPLPGEEVIVGVGCWKLEAGSKRVGQFQNDSGLYPVLPPNLNRDQNPDHVQRWSKLAYEAEQR
;
A
#
# COMPACT_ATOMS: atom_id res chain seq x y z
N MET A 1 2.36 31.88 4.14
CA MET A 1 3.20 31.68 2.93
C MET A 1 2.45 30.70 2.04
N HIS A 2 1.96 31.11 0.86
CA HIS A 2 1.21 30.22 -0.02
C HIS A 2 2.22 29.37 -0.81
N LEU A 3 2.19 28.04 -0.62
CA LEU A 3 3.04 27.13 -1.37
C LEU A 3 2.50 26.98 -2.79
N PRO A 4 3.37 26.78 -3.79
CA PRO A 4 2.89 26.48 -5.13
C PRO A 4 2.07 25.18 -5.11
N ALA A 5 1.03 25.18 -5.94
CA ALA A 5 0.19 24.02 -6.16
C ALA A 5 1.02 22.79 -6.54
N ALA A 6 0.49 21.61 -6.23
CA ALA A 6 1.08 20.36 -6.67
C ALA A 6 1.19 20.32 -8.21
N PRO A 7 2.26 19.70 -8.77
CA PRO A 7 2.28 19.43 -10.20
C PRO A 7 1.12 18.52 -10.60
N ALA A 8 0.69 18.60 -11.85
CA ALA A 8 -0.35 17.72 -12.37
C ALA A 8 0.11 16.25 -12.30
N PHE A 9 -0.68 15.41 -11.64
CA PHE A 9 -0.38 13.99 -11.43
C PHE A 9 -0.62 13.10 -12.66
N ARG A 10 -1.29 13.63 -13.71
CA ARG A 10 -1.63 12.91 -14.94
C ARG A 10 -2.42 11.62 -14.66
N ALA A 11 -1.82 10.45 -14.90
CA ALA A 11 -2.44 9.15 -14.66
C ALA A 11 -2.44 8.74 -13.17
N LEU A 12 -1.85 9.55 -12.30
CA LEU A 12 -1.82 9.32 -10.87
C LEU A 12 -2.84 10.22 -10.16
N ARG A 13 -3.27 9.80 -8.97
CA ARG A 13 -3.98 10.67 -8.02
C ARG A 13 -3.54 10.36 -6.58
N VAL A 14 -3.81 11.30 -5.68
CA VAL A 14 -3.63 11.07 -4.23
C VAL A 14 -4.60 9.98 -3.78
N ALA A 15 -4.08 9.00 -3.05
CA ALA A 15 -4.87 7.90 -2.50
C ALA A 15 -5.84 8.40 -1.43
N SER A 16 -6.98 7.72 -1.31
CA SER A 16 -8.02 7.98 -0.34
C SER A 16 -8.25 6.75 0.55
N PRO A 17 -8.94 6.88 1.70
CA PRO A 17 -9.29 5.76 2.55
C PRO A 17 -10.02 4.63 1.81
N ASN A 18 -10.85 4.97 0.81
CA ASN A 18 -11.60 3.99 0.02
C ASN A 18 -10.69 3.07 -0.84
N ASP A 19 -9.46 3.50 -1.11
CA ASP A 19 -8.52 2.74 -1.94
C ASP A 19 -7.82 1.62 -1.17
N ILE A 20 -7.83 1.66 0.17
CA ILE A 20 -7.01 0.79 1.05
C ILE A 20 -7.22 -0.70 0.76
N LEU A 21 -8.48 -1.15 0.61
CA LEU A 21 -8.76 -2.57 0.41
C LEU A 21 -8.14 -3.10 -0.87
N ARG A 22 -8.16 -2.29 -1.94
CA ARG A 22 -7.58 -2.63 -3.24
C ARG A 22 -6.07 -2.42 -3.27
N ILE A 23 -5.56 -1.36 -2.65
CA ILE A 23 -4.11 -1.11 -2.50
C ILE A 23 -3.42 -2.33 -1.89
N GLY A 24 -4.02 -2.95 -0.86
CA GLY A 24 -3.47 -4.17 -0.27
C GLY A 24 -3.31 -5.31 -1.27
N ILE A 25 -4.28 -5.50 -2.18
CA ILE A 25 -4.23 -6.53 -3.23
C ILE A 25 -3.11 -6.21 -4.22
N VAL A 26 -3.07 -4.97 -4.71
CA VAL A 26 -2.04 -4.51 -5.66
C VAL A 26 -0.64 -4.63 -5.07
N ALA A 27 -0.45 -4.21 -3.82
CA ALA A 27 0.83 -4.30 -3.12
C ALA A 27 1.26 -5.77 -2.93
N ALA A 28 0.34 -6.64 -2.50
CA ALA A 28 0.63 -8.07 -2.34
C ALA A 28 0.98 -8.74 -3.67
N CYS A 29 0.30 -8.40 -4.76
CA CYS A 29 0.59 -8.93 -6.10
C CYS A 29 1.90 -8.39 -6.67
N GLY A 30 2.16 -7.08 -6.56
CA GLY A 30 3.36 -6.46 -7.11
C GLY A 30 4.63 -6.82 -6.33
N PHE A 31 4.59 -6.71 -5.01
CA PHE A 31 5.77 -6.90 -4.18
C PHE A 31 6.19 -8.36 -4.05
N ARG A 32 5.27 -9.31 -4.31
CA ARG A 32 5.52 -10.76 -4.34
C ARG A 32 6.75 -11.17 -5.16
N TYR A 33 7.03 -10.42 -6.23
CA TYR A 33 8.15 -10.69 -7.15
C TYR A 33 9.46 -10.04 -6.71
N SER A 34 9.48 -9.26 -5.63
CA SER A 34 10.70 -8.68 -5.10
C SER A 34 11.53 -9.73 -4.34
N PRO A 35 12.88 -9.65 -4.39
CA PRO A 35 13.74 -10.45 -3.53
C PRO A 35 13.48 -10.23 -2.05
N LEU A 36 13.13 -8.98 -1.68
CA LEU A 36 12.84 -8.59 -0.31
C LEU A 36 11.62 -9.34 0.25
N PHE A 37 10.55 -9.49 -0.54
CA PHE A 37 9.36 -10.21 -0.11
C PHE A 37 9.65 -11.65 0.31
N SER A 38 10.42 -12.39 -0.50
CA SER A 38 10.73 -13.79 -0.19
C SER A 38 11.61 -13.92 1.05
N TRP A 39 12.46 -12.92 1.30
CA TRP A 39 13.28 -12.86 2.49
C TRP A 39 12.46 -12.48 3.72
N GLU A 40 11.70 -11.38 3.70
CA GLU A 40 10.91 -10.91 4.85
C GLU A 40 9.75 -11.82 5.19
N ARG A 41 9.10 -12.43 4.19
CA ARG A 41 7.84 -13.17 4.32
C ARG A 41 7.95 -14.63 3.88
N PRO A 42 8.80 -15.44 4.53
CA PRO A 42 9.00 -16.84 4.13
C PRO A 42 7.73 -17.69 4.31
N TYR A 43 6.79 -17.27 5.17
CA TYR A 43 5.58 -18.03 5.48
C TYR A 43 4.31 -17.48 4.78
N HIS A 44 4.43 -16.57 3.81
CA HIS A 44 3.29 -15.97 3.11
C HIS A 44 2.30 -16.99 2.53
N LYS A 45 2.78 -18.15 2.05
CA LYS A 45 1.90 -19.21 1.53
C LYS A 45 1.03 -19.86 2.60
N GLN A 46 1.47 -19.86 3.86
CA GLN A 46 0.72 -20.42 5.00
C GLN A 46 -0.24 -19.39 5.60
N TYR A 47 0.14 -18.11 5.57
CA TYR A 47 -0.58 -17.01 6.21
C TYR A 47 -0.92 -15.90 5.20
N LEU A 48 -1.62 -16.26 4.11
CA LEU A 48 -1.96 -15.35 3.01
C LEU A 48 -2.70 -14.08 3.48
N ALA A 49 -3.58 -14.23 4.47
CA ALA A 49 -4.34 -13.13 5.04
C ALA A 49 -3.44 -12.10 5.76
N ASP A 50 -2.37 -12.55 6.41
CA ASP A 50 -1.44 -11.68 7.15
C ASP A 50 -0.67 -10.78 6.19
N THR A 51 -0.26 -11.29 5.02
CA THR A 51 0.40 -10.48 3.99
C THR A 51 -0.53 -9.36 3.49
N LEU A 52 -1.76 -9.71 3.12
CA LEU A 52 -2.74 -8.74 2.61
C LEU A 52 -3.09 -7.70 3.67
N LEU A 53 -3.32 -8.13 4.91
CA LEU A 53 -3.64 -7.25 6.03
C LEU A 53 -2.46 -6.33 6.38
N SER A 54 -1.22 -6.81 6.28
CA SER A 54 -0.02 -6.02 6.53
C SER A 54 0.06 -4.81 5.60
N TYR A 55 -0.12 -5.02 4.29
CA TYR A 55 -0.12 -3.90 3.35
C TYR A 55 -1.29 -2.94 3.55
N ARG A 56 -2.48 -3.45 3.90
CA ARG A 56 -3.64 -2.58 4.17
C ARG A 56 -3.40 -1.69 5.39
N LEU A 57 -2.81 -2.23 6.46
CA LEU A 57 -2.45 -1.46 7.65
C LEU A 57 -1.38 -0.42 7.32
N GLU A 58 -0.30 -0.83 6.66
CA GLU A 58 0.80 0.04 6.28
C GLU A 58 0.33 1.24 5.44
N PHE A 59 -0.48 1.00 4.41
CA PHE A 59 -1.02 2.08 3.58
C PHE A 59 -2.12 2.89 4.29
N SER A 60 -2.89 2.31 5.21
CA SER A 60 -3.83 3.04 6.06
C SER A 60 -3.11 4.05 6.96
N GLU A 61 -2.00 3.64 7.57
CA GLU A 61 -1.13 4.52 8.36
C GLU A 61 -0.44 5.56 7.48
N ALA A 62 0.05 5.16 6.30
CA ALA A 62 0.70 6.07 5.38
C ALA A 62 -0.24 7.17 4.87
N ILE A 63 -1.49 6.84 4.50
CA ILE A 63 -2.48 7.83 4.05
C ILE A 63 -2.84 8.82 5.17
N LYS A 64 -2.91 8.36 6.43
CA LYS A 64 -3.19 9.22 7.60
C LYS A 64 -2.04 10.16 7.96
N ASN A 65 -0.81 9.79 7.62
CA ASN A 65 0.37 10.56 8.02
C ASN A 65 0.59 11.75 7.07
N PRO A 66 0.53 13.01 7.55
CA PRO A 66 0.72 14.19 6.71
C PRO A 66 2.13 14.35 6.15
N GLU A 67 3.10 13.58 6.65
CA GLU A 67 4.47 13.53 6.12
C GLU A 67 4.60 12.60 4.91
N ASN A 68 3.59 11.77 4.63
CA ASN A 68 3.63 10.84 3.52
C ASN A 68 2.82 11.35 2.32
N ILE A 69 3.30 11.00 1.14
CA ILE A 69 2.60 11.14 -0.13
C ILE A 69 2.27 9.73 -0.61
N VAL A 70 0.98 9.39 -0.66
CA VAL A 70 0.53 8.13 -1.24
C VAL A 70 -0.17 8.43 -2.57
N LEU A 71 0.42 7.98 -3.66
CA LEU A 71 -0.15 8.11 -5.00
C LEU A 71 -0.58 6.74 -5.52
N VAL A 72 -1.68 6.73 -6.26
CA VAL A 72 -2.22 5.55 -6.92
C VAL A 72 -2.31 5.78 -8.42
N ALA A 73 -2.06 4.72 -9.18
CA ALA A 73 -2.41 4.62 -10.59
C ALA A 73 -3.75 3.90 -10.75
N VAL A 74 -4.58 4.38 -11.67
CA VAL A 74 -5.87 3.76 -12.02
C VAL A 74 -5.84 3.26 -13.46
N ASP A 75 -6.53 2.15 -13.70
CA ASP A 75 -6.82 1.61 -15.03
C ASP A 75 -8.15 0.87 -14.99
N GLN A 76 -8.60 0.37 -16.14
CA GLN A 76 -9.83 -0.41 -16.26
C GLN A 76 -9.67 -1.78 -15.60
N TYR A 77 -10.70 -2.18 -14.84
CA TYR A 77 -10.73 -3.47 -14.19
C TYR A 77 -10.85 -4.60 -15.21
N ASP A 78 -9.88 -5.50 -15.15
CA ASP A 78 -9.86 -6.76 -15.88
C ASP A 78 -10.25 -7.90 -14.92
N PRO A 79 -11.39 -8.57 -15.13
CA PRO A 79 -11.82 -9.70 -14.29
C PRO A 79 -10.81 -10.84 -14.20
N ASP A 80 -9.95 -10.98 -15.20
CA ASP A 80 -8.92 -12.02 -15.27
C ASP A 80 -7.56 -11.57 -14.71
N GLU A 81 -7.44 -10.35 -14.16
CA GLU A 81 -6.18 -9.84 -13.60
C GLU A 81 -5.59 -10.76 -12.53
N GLY A 82 -6.45 -11.42 -11.74
CA GLY A 82 -6.05 -12.33 -10.67
C GLY A 82 -5.34 -13.59 -11.19
N GLN A 83 -5.59 -13.98 -12.45
CA GLN A 83 -4.93 -15.12 -13.09
C GLN A 83 -3.53 -14.77 -13.58
N LYS A 84 -3.17 -13.48 -13.60
CA LYS A 84 -1.87 -12.97 -14.05
C LYS A 84 -0.86 -12.80 -12.91
N SER A 85 -1.21 -13.25 -11.70
CA SER A 85 -0.39 -13.16 -10.50
C SER A 85 -0.22 -14.54 -9.84
N GLU A 86 0.98 -14.83 -9.32
CA GLU A 86 1.20 -15.99 -8.45
C GLU A 86 0.66 -15.78 -7.02
N THR A 87 0.28 -14.56 -6.66
CA THR A 87 -0.25 -14.25 -5.33
C THR A 87 -1.67 -14.78 -5.17
N ILE A 88 -1.88 -15.63 -4.16
CA ILE A 88 -3.20 -16.14 -3.82
C ILE A 88 -3.92 -15.11 -2.94
N ILE A 89 -4.98 -14.50 -3.47
CA ILE A 89 -5.86 -13.59 -2.74
C ILE A 89 -7.14 -14.34 -2.37
N LEU A 90 -7.46 -14.41 -1.09
CA LEU A 90 -8.68 -15.08 -0.62
C LEU A 90 -9.94 -14.30 -1.07
N PRO A 91 -11.02 -14.98 -1.48
CA PRO A 91 -12.23 -14.32 -1.98
C PRO A 91 -12.92 -13.45 -0.92
N ASP A 92 -12.94 -13.88 0.34
CA ASP A 92 -13.60 -13.15 1.45
C ASP A 92 -12.70 -12.07 2.07
N ASN A 93 -11.98 -11.31 1.24
CA ASN A 93 -11.06 -10.28 1.71
C ASN A 93 -11.71 -8.90 1.92
N GLY A 94 -13.02 -8.77 1.70
CA GLY A 94 -13.79 -7.53 1.89
C GLY A 94 -13.71 -6.53 0.74
N PHE A 95 -12.79 -6.68 -0.22
CA PHE A 95 -12.83 -5.91 -1.46
C PHE A 95 -13.94 -6.45 -2.36
N GLN A 96 -14.83 -5.56 -2.80
CA GLN A 96 -15.83 -5.87 -3.82
C GLN A 96 -15.24 -5.48 -5.18
N PRO A 97 -14.97 -6.43 -6.08
CA PRO A 97 -14.48 -6.10 -7.41
C PRO A 97 -15.52 -5.26 -8.15
N PRO A 98 -15.08 -4.21 -8.89
CA PRO A 98 -15.98 -3.39 -9.69
C PRO A 98 -16.44 -4.15 -10.95
N LEU A 99 -17.31 -3.54 -11.75
CA LEU A 99 -17.70 -4.13 -13.03
C LEU A 99 -16.53 -4.10 -14.02
N PRO A 100 -16.48 -5.05 -14.99
CA PRO A 100 -15.46 -5.03 -16.03
C PRO A 100 -15.43 -3.68 -16.76
N GLY A 101 -14.24 -3.09 -16.92
CA GLY A 101 -14.05 -1.78 -17.56
C GLY A 101 -14.20 -0.56 -16.64
N GLU A 102 -14.68 -0.72 -15.40
CA GLU A 102 -14.68 0.36 -14.41
C GLU A 102 -13.27 0.63 -13.86
N GLU A 103 -13.02 1.86 -13.40
CA GLU A 103 -11.71 2.22 -12.87
C GLU A 103 -11.40 1.49 -11.56
N VAL A 104 -10.19 0.93 -11.49
CA VAL A 104 -9.65 0.29 -10.29
C VAL A 104 -8.19 0.71 -10.09
N ILE A 105 -7.71 0.63 -8.84
CA ILE A 105 -6.29 0.84 -8.55
C ILE A 105 -5.48 -0.31 -9.13
N VAL A 106 -4.43 0.01 -9.88
CA VAL A 106 -3.47 -0.94 -10.48
C VAL A 106 -2.03 -0.71 -10.04
N GLY A 107 -1.75 0.41 -9.38
CA GLY A 107 -0.43 0.73 -8.85
C GLY A 107 -0.51 1.63 -7.64
N VAL A 108 0.49 1.54 -6.77
CA VAL A 108 0.62 2.39 -5.59
C VAL A 108 2.09 2.74 -5.37
N GLY A 109 2.35 3.97 -4.94
CA GLY A 109 3.64 4.41 -4.45
C GLY A 109 3.49 5.25 -3.20
N CYS A 110 4.44 5.12 -2.27
CA CYS A 110 4.51 5.85 -1.03
C CYS A 110 5.88 6.54 -0.91
N TRP A 111 5.87 7.82 -0.57
CA TRP A 111 7.08 8.60 -0.32
C TRP A 111 6.91 9.38 0.97
N LYS A 112 7.91 9.31 1.85
CA LYS A 112 8.02 10.18 3.02
C LYS A 112 8.69 11.50 2.61
N LEU A 113 8.12 12.61 3.05
CA LEU A 113 8.70 13.93 2.88
C LEU A 113 9.95 14.09 3.75
N GLU A 114 10.89 14.91 3.29
CA GLU A 114 12.04 15.31 4.10
C GLU A 114 11.60 15.99 5.41
N ALA A 115 12.40 15.81 6.46
CA ALA A 115 12.16 16.43 7.75
C ALA A 115 12.06 17.97 7.62
N GLY A 116 11.00 18.55 8.19
CA GLY A 116 10.74 20.00 8.12
C GLY A 116 10.24 20.49 6.75
N SER A 117 9.86 19.59 5.84
CA SER A 117 9.25 19.97 4.57
C SER A 117 8.06 20.89 4.78
N LYS A 118 8.04 22.01 4.06
CA LYS A 118 6.91 22.95 4.10
C LYS A 118 5.63 22.34 3.51
N ARG A 119 5.73 21.23 2.77
CA ARG A 119 4.62 20.58 2.07
C ARG A 119 3.87 19.54 2.92
N VAL A 120 4.23 19.37 4.19
CA VAL A 120 3.49 18.48 5.12
C VAL A 120 2.00 18.83 5.09
N GLY A 121 1.15 17.81 4.93
CA GLY A 121 -0.31 17.96 4.82
C GLY A 121 -0.82 18.38 3.44
N GLN A 122 0.04 18.77 2.49
CA GLN A 122 -0.39 19.20 1.14
C GLN A 122 -1.03 18.07 0.32
N PHE A 123 -0.65 16.82 0.59
CA PHE A 123 -1.03 15.65 -0.21
C PHE A 123 -1.90 14.66 0.56
N GLN A 124 -2.75 15.16 1.45
CA GLN A 124 -3.73 14.34 2.16
C GLN A 124 -5.07 14.36 1.44
N ASN A 125 -5.73 13.21 1.43
CA ASN A 125 -7.08 13.05 0.90
C ASN A 125 -7.89 12.15 1.83
N ASP A 126 -8.54 12.74 2.83
CA ASP A 126 -9.41 12.03 3.76
C ASP A 126 -10.84 11.82 3.23
N SER A 127 -11.03 11.89 1.91
CA SER A 127 -12.35 11.65 1.31
C SER A 127 -12.71 10.17 1.39
N GLY A 128 -13.58 9.81 2.33
CA GLY A 128 -14.09 8.44 2.47
C GLY A 128 -14.04 7.94 3.91
N LEU A 129 -14.25 6.63 4.07
CA LEU A 129 -14.18 5.99 5.37
C LEU A 129 -12.98 5.05 5.40
N TYR A 130 -12.17 5.18 6.44
CA TYR A 130 -11.12 4.20 6.70
C TYR A 130 -11.76 2.85 7.00
N PRO A 131 -11.36 1.76 6.33
CA PRO A 131 -11.87 0.44 6.64
C PRO A 131 -11.42 0.04 8.05
N VAL A 132 -12.31 -0.66 8.76
CA VAL A 132 -11.96 -1.28 10.04
C VAL A 132 -11.12 -2.52 9.76
N LEU A 133 -9.83 -2.43 10.07
CA LEU A 133 -8.88 -3.52 9.87
C LEU A 133 -8.60 -4.21 11.21
N PRO A 134 -8.66 -5.55 11.28
CA PRO A 134 -8.26 -6.26 12.49
C PRO A 134 -6.75 -6.11 12.73
N PRO A 135 -6.27 -6.35 13.97
CA PRO A 135 -4.84 -6.45 14.23
C PRO A 135 -4.19 -7.55 13.39
N ASN A 136 -2.99 -7.28 12.87
CA ASN A 136 -2.22 -8.29 12.17
C ASN A 136 -1.31 -9.04 13.11
N LEU A 137 -1.29 -10.37 12.99
CA LEU A 137 -0.40 -11.24 13.75
C LEU A 137 0.98 -11.36 13.10
N ASN A 138 1.12 -10.92 11.84
CA ASN A 138 2.38 -10.92 11.07
C ASN A 138 3.05 -12.31 11.02
N ARG A 139 2.26 -13.39 10.98
CA ARG A 139 2.76 -14.77 10.98
C ARG A 139 3.44 -15.16 9.68
N ASP A 140 3.16 -14.41 8.61
CA ASP A 140 3.82 -14.59 7.33
C ASP A 140 5.28 -14.12 7.35
N GLN A 141 5.64 -13.23 8.28
CA GLN A 141 6.96 -12.59 8.38
C GLN A 141 7.97 -13.41 9.19
N ASN A 142 9.25 -13.19 8.92
CA ASN A 142 10.35 -13.57 9.80
C ASN A 142 10.75 -12.37 10.69
N PRO A 143 10.56 -12.45 12.02
CA PRO A 143 10.83 -11.33 12.93
C PRO A 143 12.28 -10.81 12.87
N ASP A 144 13.26 -11.70 12.73
CA ASP A 144 14.67 -11.30 12.67
C ASP A 144 14.96 -10.52 11.39
N HIS A 145 14.36 -10.93 10.27
CA HIS A 145 14.52 -10.25 9.00
C HIS A 145 13.90 -8.86 9.05
N VAL A 146 12.66 -8.77 9.53
CA VAL A 146 11.97 -7.50 9.72
C VAL A 146 12.77 -6.58 10.64
N GLN A 147 13.25 -7.08 11.79
CA GLN A 147 14.03 -6.25 12.71
C GLN A 147 15.34 -5.74 12.08
N ARG A 148 16.05 -6.58 11.33
CA ARG A 148 17.27 -6.17 10.61
C ARG A 148 16.97 -5.11 9.57
N TRP A 149 15.91 -5.29 8.78
CA TRP A 149 15.51 -4.32 7.77
C TRP A 149 15.05 -3.01 8.38
N SER A 150 14.15 -3.05 9.37
CA SER A 150 13.67 -1.85 10.08
C SER A 150 14.81 -1.06 10.71
N LYS A 151 15.82 -1.74 11.28
CA LYS A 151 17.01 -1.08 11.81
C LYS A 151 17.78 -0.35 10.69
N LEU A 152 18.05 -1.03 9.57
CA LEU A 152 18.77 -0.43 8.44
C LEU A 152 18.00 0.74 7.83
N ALA A 153 16.68 0.60 7.67
CA ALA A 153 15.80 1.66 7.18
C ALA A 153 15.81 2.87 8.11
N TYR A 154 15.66 2.66 9.43
CA TYR A 154 15.74 3.72 10.42
C TYR A 154 17.09 4.44 10.39
N GLU A 155 18.19 3.69 10.37
CA GLU A 155 19.55 4.27 10.31
C GLU A 155 19.79 5.06 9.01
N ALA A 156 19.19 4.66 7.90
CA ALA A 156 19.25 5.39 6.64
C ALA A 156 18.45 6.70 6.68
N GLU A 157 17.31 6.74 7.38
CA GLU A 157 16.51 7.96 7.56
C GLU A 157 17.18 9.02 8.46
N GLN A 158 18.14 8.62 9.30
CA GLN A 158 18.88 9.53 10.19
C GLN A 158 20.14 10.15 9.57
N ARG A 159 20.47 9.82 8.31
CA ARG A 159 21.64 10.35 7.60
C ARG A 159 21.27 11.53 6.71
#